data_AF-A0A8T4S5Y8-F1
#
_entry.id   AF-A0A8T4S5Y8-F1
#
_cell.length_a   1.000
_cell.length_b   1.000
_cell.length_c   1.000
_cell.angle_alpha   90.00
_cell.angle_beta   90.00
_cell.angle_gamma   90.00
#
_symmetry.space_group_name_H-M   'P 1'
#
loop_
_entity.id
_entity.type
_entity.pdbx_description
1 polymer ?
#
loop_
_entity_poly.entity_id
_entity_poly.type
_entity_poly.pdbx_seq_one_letter_code
_entity_poly.pdbx_strand_id
1 'polypeptide(L)'
;MEKYNLKRFSKSVSRYKRILGDIRGKSILVVLDVSQKEAFYSVAPLSRAVHEKGADMHVYVIGSSSSSLDVLKSVWTTYSEMKSGLKSKKGSALRDFISKADKKCNGAIEGIFRHPEKFVKARGKGFEGSFSLPYDISWMKEYKKKELLKTCKIIWKQVYNLQNNEKVGINFELVGSVLGLPIEDYLDSFQISYNMMLSVKSQVTGMSSSTPRKSQLDAPERISELKATLLGCELSKGSKEPIFASFKKLSSLLSISKMTISSAVFGIHGKGYPGKHYFGECVGYPSPNGKTRWETPGQMVYKLDFYPQTALDPRKPRARIAFTETVPIDIFIKTCKIDWLKMKERDDSIIRLADKCQYIIVEGKKFGKYRTSLKVWLEDKGKRYRFRGSDVETRNLISPHYPNKKIVAGTMANIPGGEAFTTPKYVKGQFIGDVVISLDQSYKLNAKDPFVINCYGNRYKVIREPKIIGMKFKEKKKQAWKRILNQEKNKAVPMSIVNLQKENFNNIGEFAINTNPKAELCNYLIVNEKIANMIHIALGSGFEAERSTTYHTDIVIDAPRQQLDIYGVDNNGKKYWIHKKGKFVI
;
A
#
# COMPACT_ATOMS: atom_id res chain seq x y z
N MET A 1 -31.21 5.16 5.73
CA MET A 1 -30.79 6.26 6.62
C MET A 1 -29.56 6.90 6.01
N GLU A 2 -29.60 8.19 5.68
CA GLU A 2 -28.47 8.89 5.08
C GLU A 2 -27.33 9.01 6.10
N LYS A 3 -26.14 8.51 5.72
CA LYS A 3 -24.96 8.42 6.60
C LYS A 3 -24.27 9.76 6.81
N TYR A 4 -24.29 10.60 5.78
CA TYR A 4 -23.63 11.89 5.77
C TYR A 4 -24.57 12.98 5.27
N ASN A 5 -24.47 14.17 5.85
CA ASN A 5 -25.09 15.37 5.31
C ASN A 5 -24.02 16.17 4.57
N LEU A 6 -23.93 15.98 3.25
CA LEU A 6 -22.89 16.62 2.42
C LEU A 6 -23.02 18.15 2.38
N LYS A 7 -24.24 18.69 2.52
CA LYS A 7 -24.45 20.15 2.63
C LYS A 7 -23.79 20.72 3.88
N ARG A 8 -23.93 20.04 5.02
CA ARG A 8 -23.25 20.39 6.27
C ARG A 8 -21.75 20.21 6.15
N PHE A 9 -21.28 19.10 5.56
CA PHE A 9 -19.85 18.88 5.31
C PHE A 9 -19.25 20.06 4.50
N SER A 10 -19.86 20.44 3.39
CA SER A 10 -19.42 21.56 2.55
C SER A 10 -19.48 22.90 3.30
N LYS A 11 -20.46 23.09 4.19
CA LYS A 11 -20.52 24.28 5.07
C LYS A 11 -19.33 24.29 6.05
N SER A 12 -18.98 23.16 6.65
CA SER A 12 -17.81 23.02 7.52
C SER A 12 -16.50 23.30 6.78
N VAL A 13 -16.34 22.74 5.57
CA VAL A 13 -15.20 23.01 4.67
C VAL A 13 -15.08 24.51 4.38
N SER A 14 -16.18 25.16 3.98
CA SER A 14 -16.19 26.61 3.70
C SER A 14 -15.88 27.44 4.94
N ARG A 15 -16.37 27.05 6.12
CA ARG A 15 -16.02 27.72 7.39
C ARG A 15 -14.51 27.62 7.65
N TYR A 16 -13.94 26.42 7.55
CA TYR A 16 -12.51 26.21 7.77
C TYR A 16 -11.66 26.95 6.74
N LYS A 17 -12.02 26.95 5.45
CA LYS A 17 -11.31 27.73 4.42
C LYS A 17 -11.25 29.22 4.73
N ARG A 18 -12.29 29.78 5.37
CA ARG A 18 -12.33 31.17 5.80
C ARG A 18 -11.35 31.43 6.94
N ILE A 19 -11.39 30.58 7.97
CA ILE A 19 -10.54 30.70 9.16
C ILE A 19 -9.06 30.49 8.81
N LEU A 20 -8.76 29.54 7.93
CA LEU A 20 -7.39 29.23 7.50
C LEU A 20 -6.73 30.40 6.74
N GLY A 21 -7.50 31.27 6.10
CA GLY A 21 -6.96 32.37 5.29
C GLY A 21 -6.17 31.87 4.08
N ASP A 22 -5.01 32.48 3.81
CA ASP A 22 -4.06 32.00 2.79
C ASP A 22 -3.02 31.05 3.40
N ILE A 23 -3.04 29.81 2.92
CA ILE A 23 -2.13 28.74 3.33
C ILE A 23 -1.50 28.03 2.13
N ARG A 24 -1.63 28.57 0.92
CA ARG A 24 -1.12 27.91 -0.29
C ARG A 24 0.37 27.58 -0.15
N GLY A 25 0.73 26.34 -0.48
CA GLY A 25 2.10 25.82 -0.40
C GLY A 25 2.64 25.59 1.02
N LYS A 26 1.83 25.77 2.07
CA LYS A 26 2.24 25.54 3.46
C LYS A 26 2.03 24.08 3.86
N SER A 27 2.88 23.59 4.77
CA SER A 27 2.72 22.30 5.46
C SER A 27 2.07 22.53 6.82
N ILE A 28 1.02 21.76 7.11
CA ILE A 28 0.22 21.85 8.32
C ILE A 28 0.34 20.55 9.11
N LEU A 29 0.74 20.65 10.37
CA LEU A 29 0.74 19.53 11.29
C LEU A 29 -0.48 19.59 12.21
N VAL A 30 -1.28 18.53 12.21
CA VAL A 30 -2.44 18.34 13.10
C VAL A 30 -2.14 17.21 14.09
N VAL A 31 -2.31 17.47 15.38
CA VAL A 31 -2.11 16.48 16.44
C VAL A 31 -3.37 16.35 17.30
N LEU A 32 -3.86 15.12 17.48
CA LEU A 32 -4.99 14.83 18.36
C LEU A 32 -4.77 13.55 19.17
N ASP A 33 -5.54 13.39 20.24
CA ASP A 33 -5.52 12.18 21.06
C ASP A 33 -6.53 11.14 20.54
N VAL A 34 -6.21 9.84 20.63
CA VAL A 34 -7.09 8.72 20.21
C VAL A 34 -8.45 8.70 20.91
N SER A 35 -8.57 9.31 22.10
CA SER A 35 -9.83 9.45 22.84
C SER A 35 -10.73 10.56 22.28
N GLN A 36 -10.19 11.52 21.52
CA GLN A 36 -10.91 12.70 21.04
C GLN A 36 -11.68 12.41 19.75
N LYS A 37 -12.79 11.69 19.87
CA LYS A 37 -13.68 11.30 18.75
C LYS A 37 -14.08 12.49 17.87
N GLU A 38 -14.51 13.60 18.47
CA GLU A 38 -14.97 14.78 17.74
C GLU A 38 -13.86 15.44 16.94
N ALA A 39 -12.66 15.53 17.51
CA ALA A 39 -11.48 16.01 16.82
C ALA A 39 -11.16 15.11 15.62
N PHE A 40 -11.17 13.79 15.79
CA PHE A 40 -10.85 12.84 14.72
C PHE A 40 -11.79 12.99 13.52
N TYR A 41 -13.10 13.07 13.73
CA TYR A 41 -14.04 13.29 12.63
C TYR A 41 -13.96 14.70 12.06
N SER A 42 -13.63 15.71 12.86
CA SER A 42 -13.43 17.09 12.38
C SER A 42 -12.22 17.25 11.45
N VAL A 43 -11.29 16.27 11.45
CA VAL A 43 -10.18 16.23 10.48
C VAL A 43 -10.68 16.07 9.05
N ALA A 44 -11.80 15.40 8.79
CA ALA A 44 -12.29 15.19 7.42
C ALA A 44 -12.63 16.50 6.68
N PRO A 45 -13.49 17.40 7.21
CA PRO A 45 -13.71 18.71 6.58
C PRO A 45 -12.46 19.61 6.64
N LEU A 46 -11.61 19.47 7.66
CA LEU A 46 -10.35 20.23 7.74
C LEU A 46 -9.39 19.82 6.62
N SER A 47 -9.19 18.53 6.38
CA SER A 47 -8.30 18.03 5.34
C SER A 47 -8.73 18.50 3.96
N ARG A 48 -10.04 18.50 3.71
CA ARG A 48 -10.60 18.99 2.45
C ARG A 48 -10.37 20.49 2.28
N ALA A 49 -10.59 21.27 3.34
CA ALA A 49 -10.34 22.71 3.33
C ALA A 49 -8.86 23.04 3.06
N VAL A 50 -7.93 22.32 3.71
CA VAL A 50 -6.49 22.48 3.52
C VAL A 50 -6.07 22.13 2.10
N HIS A 51 -6.56 21.00 1.58
CA HIS A 51 -6.24 20.57 0.22
C HIS A 51 -6.78 21.53 -0.84
N GLU A 52 -8.02 22.03 -0.72
CA GLU A 52 -8.60 23.01 -1.64
C GLU A 52 -7.88 24.37 -1.63
N LYS A 53 -7.12 24.67 -0.57
CA LYS A 53 -6.26 25.86 -0.49
C LYS A 53 -4.86 25.62 -1.08
N GLY A 54 -4.58 24.42 -1.61
CA GLY A 54 -3.29 24.07 -2.19
C GLY A 54 -2.19 23.91 -1.15
N ALA A 55 -2.54 23.39 0.03
CA ALA A 55 -1.63 23.18 1.15
C ALA A 55 -1.53 21.69 1.51
N ASP A 56 -0.47 21.34 2.23
CA ASP A 56 -0.22 19.99 2.72
C ASP A 56 -0.62 19.83 4.17
N MET A 57 -1.04 18.62 4.54
CA MET A 57 -1.40 18.26 5.89
C MET A 57 -0.80 16.92 6.28
N HIS A 58 -0.31 16.85 7.51
CA HIS A 58 0.02 15.61 8.21
C HIS A 58 -0.78 15.52 9.50
N VAL A 59 -1.35 14.35 9.77
CA VAL A 59 -2.17 14.12 10.97
C VAL A 59 -1.55 13.02 11.82
N TYR A 60 -1.35 13.33 13.10
CA TYR A 60 -1.03 12.36 14.14
C TYR A 60 -2.21 12.22 15.10
N VAL A 61 -2.71 10.99 15.23
CA VAL A 61 -3.63 10.58 16.29
C VAL A 61 -2.83 9.72 17.26
N ILE A 62 -2.54 10.25 18.44
CA ILE A 62 -1.61 9.63 19.39
C ILE A 62 -2.31 9.31 20.70
N GLY A 63 -1.73 8.45 21.54
CA GLY A 63 -2.12 8.38 22.94
C GLY A 63 -1.64 9.61 23.71
N SER A 64 -1.42 9.46 25.02
CA SER A 64 -0.89 10.52 25.87
C SER A 64 0.49 11.04 25.41
N SER A 65 1.28 10.24 24.72
CA SER A 65 2.59 10.63 24.16
C SER A 65 2.93 9.91 22.85
N SER A 66 3.90 10.45 22.11
CA SER A 66 4.44 9.80 20.91
C SER A 66 5.91 10.15 20.75
N SER A 67 6.77 9.16 21.01
CA SER A 67 8.23 9.34 20.87
C SER A 67 8.64 9.72 19.45
N SER A 68 7.94 9.22 18.43
CA SER A 68 8.18 9.61 17.04
C SER A 68 7.89 11.09 16.78
N LEU A 69 6.80 11.63 17.35
CA LEU A 69 6.49 13.06 17.22
C LEU A 69 7.50 13.92 18.00
N ASP A 70 7.93 13.47 19.17
CA ASP A 70 8.92 14.18 19.98
C ASP A 70 10.29 14.24 19.29
N VAL A 71 10.70 13.16 18.62
CA VAL A 71 11.90 13.15 17.77
C VAL A 71 11.78 14.16 16.62
N LEU A 72 10.64 14.19 15.91
CA LEU A 72 10.43 15.16 14.83
C LEU A 72 10.52 16.61 15.33
N LYS A 73 9.88 16.93 16.46
CA LYS A 73 10.00 18.25 17.09
C LYS A 73 11.45 18.60 17.42
N SER A 74 12.19 17.68 18.04
CA SER A 74 13.60 17.90 18.35
C SER A 74 14.45 18.16 17.10
N VAL A 75 14.17 17.47 16.00
CA VAL A 75 14.85 17.66 14.71
C VAL A 75 14.52 19.03 14.12
N TRP A 76 13.24 19.42 14.10
CA TRP A 76 12.83 20.74 13.60
C TRP A 76 13.42 21.89 14.41
N THR A 77 13.39 21.81 15.74
CA THR A 77 14.02 22.81 16.61
C THR A 77 15.52 22.93 16.31
N THR A 78 16.22 21.79 16.21
CA THR A 78 17.65 21.77 15.87
C THR A 78 17.93 22.39 14.51
N TYR A 79 17.07 22.13 13.51
CA TYR A 79 17.21 22.72 12.17
C TYR A 79 17.01 24.24 12.21
N SER A 80 15.98 24.73 12.89
CA SER A 80 15.72 26.17 13.02
C SER A 80 16.87 26.89 13.74
N GLU A 81 17.35 26.35 14.86
CA GLU A 81 18.53 26.88 15.59
C GLU A 81 19.78 26.90 14.71
N MET A 82 20.04 25.80 13.98
CA MET A 82 21.16 25.69 13.07
C MET A 82 21.11 26.75 11.95
N LYS A 83 19.91 27.06 11.45
CA LYS A 83 19.69 28.07 10.40
C LYS A 83 19.71 29.50 10.94
N SER A 84 19.39 29.73 12.22
CA SER A 84 19.56 31.02 12.88
C SER A 84 21.01 31.31 13.31
N GLY A 85 21.95 30.43 12.98
CA GLY A 85 23.38 30.60 13.31
C GLY A 85 23.78 30.12 14.70
N LEU A 86 22.86 29.52 15.48
CA LEU A 86 23.18 29.00 16.80
C LEU A 86 24.16 27.83 16.69
N LYS A 87 25.33 27.98 17.33
CA LYS A 87 26.38 26.95 17.34
C LYS A 87 26.06 25.90 18.41
N SER A 88 25.68 24.71 17.98
CA SER A 88 25.46 23.57 18.89
C SER A 88 26.01 22.28 18.28
N LYS A 89 26.39 21.31 19.13
CA LYS A 89 26.84 19.97 18.67
C LYS A 89 25.76 19.29 17.81
N LYS A 90 24.48 19.46 18.19
CA LYS A 90 23.29 18.98 17.46
C LYS A 90 23.19 19.64 16.08
N GLY A 91 23.26 20.97 16.01
CA GLY A 91 23.20 21.73 14.77
C GLY A 91 24.34 21.39 13.80
N SER A 92 25.57 21.27 14.30
CA SER A 92 26.71 20.86 13.47
C SER A 92 26.57 19.43 12.93
N ALA A 93 26.07 18.49 13.74
CA ALA A 93 25.81 17.11 13.29
C ALA A 93 24.69 17.06 12.25
N LEU A 94 23.63 17.86 12.42
CA LEU A 94 22.54 17.95 11.45
C LEU A 94 23.00 18.55 10.13
N ARG A 95 23.78 19.64 10.17
CA ARG A 95 24.36 20.28 8.98
C ARG A 95 25.22 19.31 8.18
N ASP A 96 26.08 18.57 8.87
CA ASP A 96 26.95 17.57 8.26
C ASP A 96 26.16 16.47 7.55
N PHE A 97 25.12 15.93 8.21
CA PHE A 97 24.24 14.94 7.60
C PHE A 97 23.52 15.48 6.35
N ILE A 98 22.88 16.65 6.48
CA ILE A 98 22.13 17.28 5.37
C ILE A 98 23.05 17.53 4.18
N SER A 99 24.22 18.15 4.40
CA SER A 99 25.19 18.46 3.33
C SER A 99 25.60 17.21 2.54
N LYS A 100 25.89 16.10 3.24
CA LYS A 100 26.27 14.84 2.61
C LYS A 100 25.11 14.21 1.83
N ALA A 101 23.89 14.28 2.36
CA ALA A 101 22.71 13.77 1.70
C ALA A 101 22.34 14.62 0.46
N ASP A 102 22.32 15.94 0.58
CA ASP A 102 21.97 16.86 -0.51
C ASP A 102 22.93 16.80 -1.69
N LYS A 103 24.22 16.56 -1.44
CA LYS A 103 25.20 16.34 -2.51
C LYS A 103 24.80 15.17 -3.42
N LYS A 104 24.11 14.15 -2.88
CA LYS A 104 23.58 13.01 -3.66
C LYS A 104 22.20 13.29 -4.24
N CYS A 105 21.41 14.12 -3.58
CA CYS A 105 20.01 14.37 -3.92
C CYS A 105 19.78 15.67 -4.68
N ASN A 106 20.83 16.36 -5.15
CA ASN A 106 20.77 17.65 -5.84
C ASN A 106 19.95 18.69 -5.06
N GLY A 107 20.17 18.80 -3.76
CA GLY A 107 19.52 19.80 -2.90
C GLY A 107 18.07 19.48 -2.48
N ALA A 108 17.55 18.28 -2.79
CA ALA A 108 16.17 17.92 -2.48
C ALA A 108 15.93 17.50 -1.00
N ILE A 109 16.97 17.34 -0.18
CA ILE A 109 16.87 16.85 1.20
C ILE A 109 16.69 17.99 2.20
N GLU A 110 17.47 19.08 2.13
CA GLU A 110 17.42 20.13 3.16
C GLU A 110 15.99 20.59 3.45
N GLY A 111 15.20 20.78 2.39
CA GLY A 111 13.83 21.27 2.47
C GLY A 111 12.95 20.46 3.42
N ILE A 112 13.20 19.15 3.59
CA ILE A 112 12.36 18.27 4.41
C ILE A 112 12.53 18.48 5.92
N PHE A 113 13.63 19.13 6.35
CA PHE A 113 13.94 19.40 7.76
C PHE A 113 13.28 20.67 8.30
N ARG A 114 12.60 21.45 7.44
CA ARG A 114 11.89 22.66 7.85
C ARG A 114 10.71 22.32 8.76
N HIS A 115 10.56 23.11 9.82
CA HIS A 115 9.39 23.04 10.69
C HIS A 115 8.10 23.27 9.87
N PRO A 116 6.97 22.59 10.17
CA PRO A 116 5.69 22.92 9.56
C PRO A 116 5.36 24.40 9.75
N GLU A 117 4.88 25.07 8.71
CA GLU A 117 4.54 26.50 8.76
C GLU A 117 3.31 26.75 9.63
N LYS A 118 2.46 25.73 9.81
CA LYS A 118 1.28 25.79 10.67
C LYS A 118 1.17 24.53 11.54
N PHE A 119 0.75 24.72 12.78
CA PHE A 119 0.56 23.66 13.75
C PHE A 119 -0.76 23.86 14.49
N VAL A 120 -1.57 22.81 14.57
CA VAL A 120 -2.78 22.80 15.41
C VAL A 120 -2.86 21.51 16.23
N LYS A 121 -3.35 21.63 17.46
CA LYS A 121 -3.59 20.53 18.39
C LYS A 121 -5.05 20.52 18.83
N ALA A 122 -5.64 19.35 18.94
CA ALA A 122 -6.97 19.18 19.52
C ALA A 122 -6.95 19.53 21.04
N ARG A 123 -7.76 20.51 21.44
CA ARG A 123 -7.93 20.98 22.82
C ARG A 123 -9.38 21.37 23.08
N GLY A 124 -9.91 21.08 24.28
CA GLY A 124 -11.26 21.46 24.67
C GLY A 124 -12.30 21.08 23.61
N LYS A 125 -12.90 22.09 22.95
CA LYS A 125 -13.95 21.95 21.93
C LYS A 125 -13.47 22.26 20.50
N GLY A 126 -12.16 22.33 20.25
CA GLY A 126 -11.61 22.73 18.95
C GLY A 126 -10.16 22.33 18.70
N PHE A 127 -9.65 22.72 17.54
CA PHE A 127 -8.22 22.73 17.26
C PHE A 127 -7.66 24.12 17.61
N GLU A 128 -6.56 24.15 18.34
CA GLU A 128 -5.87 25.35 18.78
C GLU A 128 -4.40 25.34 18.36
N GLY A 129 -3.79 26.51 18.17
CA GLY A 129 -2.40 26.68 17.75
C GLY A 129 -2.29 27.83 16.77
N SER A 130 -1.79 27.57 15.56
CA SER A 130 -1.75 28.55 14.48
C SER A 130 -3.13 29.04 14.03
N PHE A 131 -4.19 28.28 14.35
CA PHE A 131 -5.58 28.61 14.09
C PHE A 131 -6.43 28.17 15.28
N SER A 132 -7.59 28.81 15.46
CA SER A 132 -8.65 28.33 16.35
C SER A 132 -9.84 27.87 15.51
N LEU A 133 -10.09 26.56 15.50
CA LEU A 133 -11.12 25.92 14.66
C LEU A 133 -12.03 25.08 15.56
N PRO A 134 -13.31 25.43 15.76
CA PRO A 134 -14.21 24.60 16.54
C PRO A 134 -14.40 23.26 15.82
N TYR A 135 -14.59 22.17 16.59
CA TYR A 135 -14.97 20.88 16.01
C TYR A 135 -16.30 21.00 15.25
N ASP A 136 -16.44 20.18 14.21
CA ASP A 136 -17.68 20.05 13.47
C ASP A 136 -17.84 18.62 12.97
N ILE A 137 -18.74 17.89 13.63
CA ILE A 137 -19.17 16.55 13.27
C ILE A 137 -20.64 16.51 12.83
N SER A 138 -21.27 17.67 12.64
CA SER A 138 -22.71 17.77 12.32
C SER A 138 -23.08 17.17 10.96
N TRP A 139 -22.06 16.88 10.14
CA TRP A 139 -22.12 16.26 8.83
C TRP A 139 -22.20 14.73 8.86
N MET A 140 -21.93 14.05 9.98
CA MET A 140 -21.92 12.58 10.05
C MET A 140 -22.92 12.00 11.04
N LYS A 141 -23.39 10.78 10.73
CA LYS A 141 -24.01 9.87 11.68
C LYS A 141 -23.25 8.54 11.68
N GLU A 142 -23.13 7.93 12.86
CA GLU A 142 -22.56 6.58 12.95
C GLU A 142 -23.46 5.63 12.17
N TYR A 143 -22.87 4.83 11.27
CA TYR A 143 -23.63 3.96 10.38
C TYR A 143 -23.23 2.51 10.54
N LYS A 144 -24.22 1.63 10.78
CA LYS A 144 -24.03 0.19 11.03
C LYS A 144 -22.92 -0.11 12.03
N LYS A 145 -22.84 0.69 13.09
CA LYS A 145 -21.72 0.65 14.05
C LYS A 145 -21.53 -0.72 14.70
N LYS A 146 -22.63 -1.39 15.08
CA LYS A 146 -22.57 -2.72 15.70
C LYS A 146 -21.97 -3.74 14.74
N GLU A 147 -22.42 -3.73 13.49
CA GLU A 147 -21.94 -4.61 12.43
C GLU A 147 -20.50 -4.30 12.05
N LEU A 148 -20.15 -3.02 11.89
CA LEU A 148 -18.80 -2.59 11.56
C LEU A 148 -17.80 -2.99 12.66
N LEU A 149 -18.12 -2.75 13.94
CA LEU A 149 -17.29 -3.21 15.06
C LEU A 149 -17.13 -4.72 15.06
N LYS A 150 -18.20 -5.48 14.78
CA LYS A 150 -18.12 -6.94 14.64
C LYS A 150 -17.18 -7.33 13.50
N THR A 151 -17.25 -6.67 12.35
CA THR A 151 -16.35 -6.89 11.22
C THR A 151 -14.89 -6.60 11.59
N CYS A 152 -14.61 -5.45 12.20
CA CYS A 152 -13.26 -5.09 12.65
C CYS A 152 -12.70 -6.11 13.65
N LYS A 153 -13.51 -6.58 14.60
CA LYS A 153 -13.11 -7.65 15.54
C LYS A 153 -12.80 -8.97 14.83
N ILE A 154 -13.58 -9.35 13.82
CA ILE A 154 -13.30 -10.55 12.99
C ILE A 154 -11.96 -10.41 12.29
N ILE A 155 -11.66 -9.26 11.68
CA ILE A 155 -10.38 -9.00 11.02
C ILE A 155 -9.21 -9.15 12.01
N TRP A 156 -9.26 -8.47 13.15
CA TRP A 156 -8.18 -8.56 14.15
C TRP A 156 -7.98 -10.00 14.68
N LYS A 157 -9.06 -10.76 14.83
CA LYS A 157 -9.02 -12.13 15.33
C LYS A 157 -8.56 -13.13 14.27
N GLN A 158 -9.15 -13.11 13.09
CA GLN A 158 -8.96 -14.15 12.07
C GLN A 158 -7.86 -13.80 11.06
N VAL A 159 -7.71 -12.54 10.67
CA VAL A 159 -6.71 -12.11 9.68
C VAL A 159 -5.37 -11.83 10.35
N TYR A 160 -5.37 -11.09 11.46
CA TYR A 160 -4.12 -10.74 12.17
C TYR A 160 -3.72 -11.73 13.24
N ASN A 161 -4.68 -12.45 13.85
CA ASN A 161 -4.46 -13.25 15.05
C ASN A 161 -3.65 -12.48 16.10
N LEU A 162 -4.09 -11.26 16.41
CA LEU A 162 -3.29 -10.28 17.15
C LEU A 162 -2.91 -10.81 18.54
N GLN A 163 -1.64 -10.74 18.90
CA GLN A 163 -1.14 -11.13 20.22
C GLN A 163 -1.19 -9.93 21.18
N ASN A 164 -1.34 -10.17 22.49
CA ASN A 164 -1.55 -9.12 23.50
C ASN A 164 -0.40 -8.08 23.59
N ASN A 165 0.84 -8.50 23.30
CA ASN A 165 2.02 -7.63 23.38
C ASN A 165 2.26 -6.82 22.08
N GLU A 166 1.43 -7.01 21.06
CA GLU A 166 1.61 -6.33 19.78
C GLU A 166 1.15 -4.88 19.80
N LYS A 167 1.91 -4.05 19.09
CA LYS A 167 1.69 -2.63 18.92
C LYS A 167 1.02 -2.39 17.58
N VAL A 168 -0.20 -1.86 17.59
CA VAL A 168 -1.00 -1.62 16.39
C VAL A 168 -0.80 -0.20 15.89
N GLY A 169 -0.55 -0.05 14.59
CA GLY A 169 -0.59 1.21 13.87
C GLY A 169 -1.73 1.21 12.86
N ILE A 170 -2.44 2.33 12.73
CA ILE A 170 -3.55 2.45 11.76
C ILE A 170 -3.28 3.64 10.84
N ASN A 171 -3.29 3.41 9.53
CA ASN A 171 -3.28 4.48 8.54
C ASN A 171 -4.68 4.66 7.97
N PHE A 172 -5.06 5.91 7.71
CA PHE A 172 -6.33 6.29 7.10
C PHE A 172 -6.09 7.27 5.96
N GLU A 173 -7.12 7.58 5.18
CA GLU A 173 -7.00 8.47 4.02
C GLU A 173 -7.61 9.84 4.33
N LEU A 174 -6.89 10.92 4.01
CA LEU A 174 -7.42 12.28 4.10
C LEU A 174 -8.43 12.54 2.97
N VAL A 175 -9.41 13.41 3.23
CA VAL A 175 -10.32 13.88 2.19
C VAL A 175 -9.61 14.95 1.34
N GLY A 176 -9.11 14.58 0.16
CA GLY A 176 -8.53 15.50 -0.83
C GLY A 176 -9.54 16.06 -1.83
N SER A 177 -9.09 16.78 -2.87
CA SER A 177 -9.92 17.13 -4.04
C SER A 177 -10.06 15.90 -4.94
N VAL A 178 -11.28 15.35 -4.99
CA VAL A 178 -11.72 14.10 -5.65
C VAL A 178 -10.71 13.49 -6.63
N LEU A 179 -10.05 12.41 -6.22
CA LEU A 179 -9.10 11.64 -7.02
C LEU A 179 -9.76 10.42 -7.70
N GLY A 180 -11.04 10.53 -8.06
CA GLY A 180 -11.75 9.50 -8.84
C GLY A 180 -12.64 8.53 -8.05
N LEU A 181 -12.85 8.77 -6.76
CA LEU A 181 -13.87 8.07 -5.95
C LEU A 181 -14.86 9.07 -5.31
N PRO A 182 -16.12 8.68 -5.08
CA PRO A 182 -17.08 9.46 -4.29
C PRO A 182 -16.49 9.99 -2.98
N ILE A 183 -16.92 11.19 -2.57
CA ILE A 183 -16.41 11.80 -1.33
C ILE A 183 -16.75 10.95 -0.11
N GLU A 184 -17.92 10.31 -0.15
CA GLU A 184 -18.44 9.40 0.86
C GLU A 184 -17.45 8.27 1.15
N ASP A 185 -16.77 7.70 0.15
CA ASP A 185 -15.79 6.63 0.35
C ASP A 185 -14.60 7.08 1.22
N TYR A 186 -14.18 8.33 1.04
CA TYR A 186 -13.15 8.93 1.90
C TYR A 186 -13.68 9.17 3.31
N LEU A 187 -14.93 9.62 3.45
CA LEU A 187 -15.57 9.76 4.77
C LEU A 187 -15.74 8.39 5.46
N ASP A 188 -15.98 7.33 4.69
CA ASP A 188 -16.10 5.95 5.16
C ASP A 188 -14.80 5.47 5.79
N SER A 189 -13.66 5.86 5.21
CA SER A 189 -12.34 5.55 5.76
C SER A 189 -12.19 6.02 7.21
N PHE A 190 -12.72 7.20 7.57
CA PHE A 190 -12.69 7.69 8.96
C PHE A 190 -13.47 6.76 9.89
N GLN A 191 -14.69 6.38 9.50
CA GLN A 191 -15.49 5.47 10.32
C GLN A 191 -14.84 4.08 10.42
N ILE A 192 -14.30 3.52 9.33
CA ILE A 192 -13.62 2.22 9.35
C ILE A 192 -12.38 2.28 10.25
N SER A 193 -11.49 3.25 10.06
CA SER A 193 -10.26 3.39 10.85
C SER A 193 -10.55 3.62 12.33
N TYR A 194 -11.57 4.43 12.68
CA TYR A 194 -11.96 4.62 14.07
C TYR A 194 -12.50 3.33 14.71
N ASN A 195 -13.31 2.55 13.99
CA ASN A 195 -13.83 1.28 14.52
C ASN A 195 -12.76 0.17 14.58
N MET A 196 -11.77 0.19 13.67
CA MET A 196 -10.57 -0.64 13.77
C MET A 196 -9.79 -0.32 15.04
N MET A 197 -9.59 0.97 15.35
CA MET A 197 -8.95 1.43 16.58
C MET A 197 -9.72 1.00 17.84
N LEU A 198 -11.04 1.24 17.87
CA LEU A 198 -11.88 0.89 19.01
C LEU A 198 -11.85 -0.61 19.34
N SER A 199 -11.66 -1.46 18.33
CA SER A 199 -11.64 -2.92 18.50
C SER A 199 -10.40 -3.44 19.23
N VAL A 200 -9.31 -2.65 19.29
CA VAL A 200 -8.02 -3.02 19.89
C VAL A 200 -7.39 -1.85 20.66
N LYS A 201 -8.22 -0.99 21.26
CA LYS A 201 -7.83 0.32 21.81
C LYS A 201 -6.58 0.29 22.70
N SER A 202 -6.42 -0.72 23.55
CA SER A 202 -5.27 -0.87 24.47
C SER A 202 -3.93 -1.14 23.77
N GLN A 203 -3.96 -1.61 22.52
CA GLN A 203 -2.77 -1.97 21.74
C GLN A 203 -2.38 -0.92 20.70
N VAL A 204 -3.24 0.09 20.48
CA VAL A 204 -3.02 1.12 19.46
C VAL A 204 -1.95 2.10 19.91
N THR A 205 -0.87 2.16 19.13
CA THR A 205 0.25 3.09 19.32
C THR A 205 0.05 4.42 18.63
N GLY A 206 -0.85 4.47 17.64
CA GLY A 206 -1.28 5.69 16.99
C GLY A 206 -1.95 5.44 15.65
N MET A 207 -2.52 6.51 15.10
CA MET A 207 -3.01 6.57 13.75
C MET A 207 -2.35 7.73 13.01
N SER A 208 -2.15 7.60 11.70
CA SER A 208 -1.59 8.69 10.91
C SER A 208 -2.15 8.75 9.49
N SER A 209 -2.08 9.95 8.92
CA SER A 209 -2.39 10.20 7.52
C SER A 209 -1.67 11.45 7.02
N SER A 210 -1.48 11.56 5.71
CA SER A 210 -0.80 12.66 5.04
C SER A 210 -1.45 12.95 3.70
N THR A 211 -1.31 14.18 3.19
CA THR A 211 -1.88 14.57 1.90
C THR A 211 -1.37 13.65 0.77
N PRO A 212 -2.26 12.98 0.02
CA PRO A 212 -1.86 12.11 -1.08
C PRO A 212 -1.37 12.92 -2.29
N ARG A 213 -0.65 12.26 -3.19
CA ARG A 213 -0.12 12.78 -4.46
C ARG A 213 -0.81 12.16 -5.66
N LYS A 214 -0.77 12.86 -6.79
CA LYS A 214 -1.35 12.37 -8.06
C LYS A 214 -0.41 11.41 -8.77
N SER A 215 0.90 11.57 -8.58
CA SER A 215 1.93 10.69 -9.12
C SER A 215 2.94 10.27 -8.05
N GLN A 216 3.54 9.09 -8.24
CA GLN A 216 4.72 8.65 -7.49
C GLN A 216 5.95 9.54 -7.75
N LEU A 217 5.92 10.37 -8.80
CA LEU A 217 7.01 11.28 -9.14
C LEU A 217 6.84 12.69 -8.54
N ASP A 218 5.67 12.99 -7.97
CA ASP A 218 5.41 14.28 -7.32
C ASP A 218 6.23 14.42 -6.04
N ALA A 219 6.52 15.67 -5.64
CA ALA A 219 7.14 15.94 -4.35
C ALA A 219 6.28 15.36 -3.21
N PRO A 220 6.84 14.63 -2.23
CA PRO A 220 6.10 14.00 -1.14
C PRO A 220 5.55 15.03 -0.14
N GLU A 221 4.67 14.60 0.77
CA GLU A 221 4.29 15.42 1.93
C GLU A 221 5.47 15.49 2.89
N ARG A 222 5.91 16.72 3.20
CA ARG A 222 7.21 16.98 3.84
C ARG A 222 7.41 16.26 5.16
N ILE A 223 6.41 16.23 6.03
CA ILE A 223 6.51 15.64 7.37
C ILE A 223 6.62 14.12 7.26
N SER A 224 5.83 13.50 6.38
CA SER A 224 5.89 12.07 6.09
C SER A 224 7.26 11.67 5.51
N GLU A 225 7.82 12.50 4.61
CA GLU A 225 9.13 12.29 4.01
C GLU A 225 10.26 12.38 5.03
N LEU A 226 10.23 13.37 5.91
CA LEU A 226 11.20 13.48 7.01
C LEU A 226 11.11 12.25 7.93
N LYS A 227 9.90 11.87 8.34
CA LYS A 227 9.69 10.69 9.20
C LYS A 227 10.26 9.41 8.55
N ALA A 228 9.97 9.19 7.27
CA ALA A 228 10.48 8.06 6.51
C ALA A 228 12.02 8.09 6.42
N THR A 229 12.59 9.25 6.11
CA THR A 229 14.05 9.44 6.02
C THR A 229 14.75 9.13 7.34
N LEU A 230 14.27 9.70 8.45
CA LEU A 230 14.85 9.46 9.77
C LEU A 230 14.77 7.97 10.14
N LEU A 231 13.63 7.32 9.90
CA LEU A 231 13.45 5.89 10.20
C LEU A 231 14.38 5.01 9.35
N GLY A 232 14.46 5.27 8.04
CA GLY A 232 15.32 4.50 7.14
C GLY A 232 16.80 4.66 7.49
N CYS A 233 17.23 5.89 7.76
CA CYS A 233 18.60 6.17 8.22
C CYS A 233 18.88 5.51 9.57
N GLU A 234 17.93 5.50 10.51
CA GLU A 234 18.06 4.80 11.79
C GLU A 234 18.24 3.30 11.62
N LEU A 235 17.48 2.68 10.71
CA LEU A 235 17.60 1.27 10.37
C LEU A 235 18.93 0.91 9.68
N SER A 236 19.59 1.89 9.05
CA SER A 236 20.84 1.71 8.27
C SER A 236 22.07 2.42 8.86
N LYS A 237 21.96 3.04 10.05
CA LYS A 237 23.03 3.83 10.69
C LYS A 237 24.31 3.06 11.02
N GLY A 238 24.26 1.73 10.94
CA GLY A 238 25.43 0.86 11.09
C GLY A 238 26.35 0.83 9.87
N SER A 239 25.91 1.35 8.71
CA SER A 239 26.75 1.42 7.50
C SER A 239 27.96 2.34 7.72
N LYS A 240 29.09 1.95 7.11
CA LYS A 240 30.34 2.72 7.11
C LYS A 240 30.34 3.87 6.10
N GLU A 241 29.32 3.95 5.24
CA GLU A 241 29.17 5.04 4.28
C GLU A 241 29.09 6.42 4.99
N PRO A 242 29.77 7.47 4.47
CA PRO A 242 29.89 8.76 5.15
C PRO A 242 28.55 9.40 5.57
N ILE A 243 27.50 9.24 4.77
CA ILE A 243 26.15 9.75 5.07
C ILE A 243 25.60 9.06 6.33
N PHE A 244 25.67 7.73 6.43
CA PHE A 244 25.15 7.00 7.58
C PHE A 244 26.03 7.14 8.82
N ALA A 245 27.35 7.28 8.66
CA ALA A 245 28.24 7.62 9.75
C ALA A 245 27.89 8.99 10.37
N SER A 246 27.61 10.01 9.53
CA SER A 246 27.13 11.31 10.01
C SER A 246 25.76 11.21 10.68
N PHE A 247 24.86 10.41 10.12
CA PHE A 247 23.55 10.17 10.72
C PHE A 247 23.65 9.48 12.08
N LYS A 248 24.56 8.51 12.27
CA LYS A 248 24.76 7.83 13.54
C LYS A 248 25.08 8.82 14.67
N LYS A 249 25.91 9.83 14.38
CA LYS A 249 26.22 10.93 15.32
C LYS A 249 24.97 11.76 15.62
N LEU A 250 24.22 12.15 14.58
CA LEU A 250 22.96 12.89 14.72
C LEU A 250 21.93 12.12 15.56
N SER A 251 21.73 10.83 15.26
CA SER A 251 20.81 9.93 15.94
C SER A 251 21.07 9.84 17.44
N SER A 252 22.36 9.74 17.84
CA SER A 252 22.74 9.75 19.26
C SER A 252 22.35 11.07 19.95
N LEU A 253 22.67 12.21 19.33
CA LEU A 253 22.43 13.54 19.90
C LEU A 253 20.94 13.92 19.99
N LEU A 254 20.12 13.42 19.07
CA LEU A 254 18.68 13.71 18.98
C LEU A 254 17.80 12.54 19.44
N SER A 255 18.39 11.47 19.97
CA SER A 255 17.66 10.26 20.40
C SER A 255 16.72 9.70 19.34
N ILE A 256 17.12 9.71 18.07
CA ILE A 256 16.26 9.27 16.93
C ILE A 256 15.88 7.79 17.06
N SER A 257 16.72 6.98 17.74
CA SER A 257 16.43 5.58 18.07
C SER A 257 15.15 5.37 18.88
N LYS A 258 14.58 6.41 19.50
CA LYS A 258 13.30 6.35 20.21
C LYS A 258 12.07 6.26 19.29
N MET A 259 12.23 6.47 17.99
CA MET A 259 11.13 6.31 17.03
C MET A 259 10.57 4.87 17.09
N THR A 260 9.27 4.75 17.31
CA THR A 260 8.60 3.45 17.46
C THR A 260 8.14 2.90 16.11
N ILE A 261 8.24 1.58 15.95
CA ILE A 261 7.67 0.82 14.84
C ILE A 261 6.54 -0.04 15.39
N SER A 262 5.34 0.08 14.82
CA SER A 262 4.22 -0.80 15.13
C SER A 262 4.52 -2.22 14.61
N SER A 263 4.17 -3.26 15.36
CA SER A 263 4.39 -4.66 14.96
C SER A 263 3.28 -5.19 14.04
N ALA A 264 2.09 -4.60 14.11
CA ALA A 264 0.98 -4.85 13.20
C ALA A 264 0.43 -3.53 12.66
N VAL A 265 0.25 -3.44 11.34
CA VAL A 265 -0.24 -2.23 10.66
C VAL A 265 -1.49 -2.54 9.87
N PHE A 266 -2.53 -1.74 10.03
CA PHE A 266 -3.70 -1.71 9.15
C PHE A 266 -3.72 -0.40 8.38
N GLY A 267 -3.76 -0.46 7.04
CA GLY A 267 -3.81 0.72 6.18
C GLY A 267 -5.12 0.83 5.41
N ILE A 268 -5.65 2.05 5.28
CA ILE A 268 -6.64 2.40 4.25
C ILE A 268 -5.97 3.36 3.28
N HIS A 269 -6.09 3.09 1.98
CA HIS A 269 -5.51 3.91 0.91
C HIS A 269 -6.59 4.41 -0.06
N GLY A 270 -6.56 5.70 -0.37
CA GLY A 270 -7.36 6.29 -1.45
C GLY A 270 -6.74 6.11 -2.83
N LYS A 271 -7.30 6.80 -3.82
CA LYS A 271 -6.66 6.94 -5.13
C LYS A 271 -5.56 8.00 -5.01
N GLY A 272 -4.32 7.59 -4.84
CA GLY A 272 -3.20 8.51 -4.70
C GLY A 272 -1.91 7.81 -4.30
N TYR A 273 -0.82 8.57 -4.25
CA TYR A 273 0.51 8.07 -3.90
C TYR A 273 1.12 8.85 -2.73
N PRO A 274 2.08 8.27 -1.99
CA PRO A 274 2.90 9.01 -1.03
C PRO A 274 3.78 10.11 -1.67
N GLY A 275 4.00 10.03 -2.99
CA GLY A 275 4.99 10.84 -3.71
C GLY A 275 6.37 10.20 -3.74
N LYS A 276 7.35 10.95 -4.25
CA LYS A 276 8.74 10.55 -4.38
C LYS A 276 9.43 10.52 -3.02
N HIS A 277 10.04 9.39 -2.66
CA HIS A 277 10.93 9.34 -1.50
C HIS A 277 12.34 9.78 -1.90
N TYR A 278 12.70 11.03 -1.63
CA TYR A 278 13.95 11.64 -2.13
C TYR A 278 15.19 10.90 -1.66
N PHE A 279 15.29 10.62 -0.36
CA PHE A 279 16.44 9.92 0.18
C PHE A 279 16.54 8.50 -0.38
N GLY A 280 15.40 7.81 -0.48
CA GLY A 280 15.28 6.49 -1.08
C GLY A 280 15.75 6.41 -2.54
N GLU A 281 15.33 7.36 -3.37
CA GLU A 281 15.64 7.38 -4.81
C GLU A 281 17.06 7.87 -5.14
N CYS A 282 17.69 8.63 -4.25
CA CYS A 282 18.99 9.26 -4.52
C CYS A 282 20.14 8.64 -3.73
N VAL A 283 19.89 8.14 -2.52
CA VAL A 283 20.88 7.50 -1.65
C VAL A 283 20.55 6.02 -1.43
N GLY A 284 19.29 5.71 -1.13
CA GLY A 284 18.81 4.39 -0.71
C GLY A 284 19.41 3.93 0.64
N TYR A 285 18.86 2.86 1.21
CA TYR A 285 19.19 2.38 2.56
C TYR A 285 19.95 1.06 2.54
N PRO A 286 21.27 1.05 2.82
CA PRO A 286 22.08 -0.16 2.76
C PRO A 286 21.68 -1.14 3.86
N SER A 287 21.76 -2.43 3.53
CA SER A 287 21.71 -3.52 4.50
C SER A 287 22.97 -3.54 5.39
N PRO A 288 22.90 -4.10 6.61
CA PRO A 288 24.05 -4.12 7.54
C PRO A 288 25.31 -4.80 6.97
N ASN A 289 25.13 -5.78 6.08
CA ASN A 289 26.23 -6.50 5.42
C ASN A 289 26.67 -5.86 4.09
N GLY A 290 26.06 -4.74 3.68
CA GLY A 290 26.37 -4.04 2.44
C GLY A 290 25.98 -4.76 1.15
N LYS A 291 25.34 -5.94 1.20
CA LYS A 291 25.04 -6.76 0.01
C LYS A 291 23.87 -6.24 -0.81
N THR A 292 23.00 -5.44 -0.20
CA THR A 292 21.82 -4.88 -0.85
C THR A 292 21.42 -3.52 -0.29
N ARG A 293 20.48 -2.84 -0.97
CA ARG A 293 19.96 -1.51 -0.63
C ARG A 293 18.46 -1.42 -0.88
N TRP A 294 17.76 -0.76 0.02
CA TRP A 294 16.30 -0.59 -0.03
C TRP A 294 15.94 0.82 -0.46
N GLU A 295 14.80 0.97 -1.12
CA GLU A 295 14.31 2.29 -1.51
C GLU A 295 13.53 2.95 -0.39
N THR A 296 12.80 2.20 0.45
CA THR A 296 11.99 2.80 1.52
C THR A 296 12.16 2.07 2.85
N PRO A 297 11.98 2.77 4.00
CA PRO A 297 11.95 2.11 5.31
C PRO A 297 10.79 1.11 5.44
N GLY A 298 9.66 1.34 4.78
CA GLY A 298 8.52 0.41 4.80
C GLY A 298 8.91 -0.96 4.24
N GLN A 299 9.62 -1.00 3.11
CA GLN A 299 10.14 -2.24 2.55
C GLN A 299 11.08 -2.97 3.52
N MET A 300 11.93 -2.25 4.26
CA MET A 300 12.83 -2.83 5.26
C MET A 300 12.08 -3.37 6.49
N VAL A 301 11.04 -2.67 6.92
CA VAL A 301 10.23 -3.02 8.10
C VAL A 301 9.38 -4.24 7.84
N TYR A 302 8.71 -4.30 6.68
CA TYR A 302 7.86 -5.43 6.31
C TYR A 302 8.65 -6.57 5.70
N LYS A 303 9.73 -6.26 4.96
CA LYS A 303 10.68 -7.23 4.38
C LYS A 303 9.98 -8.40 3.67
N LEU A 304 9.08 -8.06 2.75
CA LEU A 304 8.25 -9.02 2.03
C LEU A 304 9.10 -9.88 1.09
N ASP A 305 8.68 -11.12 0.88
CA ASP A 305 9.47 -12.15 0.23
C ASP A 305 9.76 -11.90 -1.26
N PHE A 306 8.85 -11.20 -1.93
CA PHE A 306 8.98 -10.83 -3.34
C PHE A 306 9.97 -9.68 -3.60
N TYR A 307 10.55 -9.08 -2.56
CA TYR A 307 11.65 -8.14 -2.75
C TYR A 307 12.98 -8.88 -2.92
N PRO A 308 13.75 -8.63 -3.98
CA PRO A 308 15.06 -9.26 -4.17
C PRO A 308 16.04 -8.95 -3.04
N GLN A 309 15.85 -7.84 -2.33
CA GLN A 309 16.63 -7.47 -1.16
C GLN A 309 16.41 -8.42 0.04
N THR A 310 15.24 -9.04 0.17
CA THR A 310 14.85 -9.82 1.36
C THR A 310 15.76 -11.01 1.61
N ALA A 311 16.21 -11.69 0.55
CA ALA A 311 17.13 -12.83 0.65
C ALA A 311 18.57 -12.41 1.03
N LEU A 312 18.94 -11.15 0.81
CA LEU A 312 20.31 -10.65 1.03
C LEU A 312 20.48 -9.89 2.35
N ASP A 313 19.38 -9.35 2.88
CA ASP A 313 19.38 -8.58 4.10
C ASP A 313 19.25 -9.47 5.35
N PRO A 314 20.19 -9.42 6.31
CA PRO A 314 20.18 -10.27 7.50
C PRO A 314 19.14 -9.85 8.55
N ARG A 315 18.54 -8.65 8.44
CA ARG A 315 17.56 -8.16 9.40
C ARG A 315 16.29 -9.00 9.35
N LYS A 316 15.62 -9.18 10.48
CA LYS A 316 14.28 -9.78 10.53
C LYS A 316 13.21 -8.72 10.23
N PRO A 317 12.06 -9.10 9.64
CA PRO A 317 10.88 -8.25 9.58
C PRO A 317 10.53 -7.73 10.98
N ARG A 318 10.06 -6.49 11.07
CA ARG A 318 9.67 -5.84 12.33
C ARG A 318 8.17 -5.60 12.43
N ALA A 319 7.46 -5.67 11.31
CA ALA A 319 6.02 -5.53 11.28
C ALA A 319 5.39 -6.40 10.18
N ARG A 320 4.11 -6.69 10.36
CA ARG A 320 3.22 -7.20 9.31
C ARG A 320 2.14 -6.19 8.97
N ILE A 321 1.67 -6.19 7.73
CA ILE A 321 0.74 -5.18 7.21
C ILE A 321 -0.42 -5.82 6.47
N ALA A 322 -1.65 -5.40 6.79
CA ALA A 322 -2.76 -5.58 5.87
C ALA A 322 -3.32 -4.22 5.48
N PHE A 323 -3.89 -4.14 4.29
CA PHE A 323 -4.46 -2.89 3.80
C PHE A 323 -5.75 -3.10 3.01
N THR A 324 -6.53 -2.04 2.96
CA THR A 324 -7.72 -1.91 2.14
C THR A 324 -7.67 -0.61 1.33
N GLU A 325 -8.54 -0.45 0.33
CA GLU A 325 -8.78 0.84 -0.30
C GLU A 325 -9.93 1.59 0.38
N THR A 326 -10.11 2.89 0.09
CA THR A 326 -11.31 3.60 0.51
C THR A 326 -12.54 2.95 -0.14
N VAL A 327 -13.32 2.23 0.65
CA VAL A 327 -14.53 1.51 0.22
C VAL A 327 -15.74 1.91 1.08
N PRO A 328 -16.96 1.84 0.54
CA PRO A 328 -18.18 1.99 1.32
C PRO A 328 -18.25 1.00 2.48
N ILE A 329 -18.73 1.45 3.65
CA ILE A 329 -18.91 0.62 4.86
C ILE A 329 -19.74 -0.62 4.55
N ASP A 330 -20.78 -0.50 3.71
CA ASP A 330 -21.62 -1.63 3.35
C ASP A 330 -20.84 -2.72 2.61
N ILE A 331 -19.97 -2.31 1.69
CA ILE A 331 -19.09 -3.21 0.95
C ILE A 331 -18.06 -3.80 1.92
N PHE A 332 -17.39 -2.98 2.74
CA PHE A 332 -16.42 -3.45 3.74
C PHE A 332 -17.01 -4.49 4.69
N ILE A 333 -18.20 -4.21 5.25
CA ILE A 333 -18.91 -5.17 6.12
C ILE A 333 -19.22 -6.44 5.33
N LYS A 334 -19.80 -6.33 4.14
CA LYS A 334 -20.23 -7.49 3.36
C LYS A 334 -19.06 -8.42 3.03
N THR A 335 -17.94 -7.87 2.58
CA THR A 335 -16.79 -8.64 2.08
C THR A 335 -15.86 -9.14 3.19
N CYS A 336 -15.86 -8.48 4.35
CA CYS A 336 -14.94 -8.81 5.46
C CYS A 336 -15.62 -9.48 6.65
N LYS A 337 -16.95 -9.40 6.78
CA LYS A 337 -17.74 -10.12 7.81
C LYS A 337 -18.05 -11.54 7.34
N ILE A 338 -16.98 -12.27 7.05
CA ILE A 338 -17.00 -13.66 6.59
C ILE A 338 -16.23 -14.55 7.56
N ASP A 339 -16.31 -15.86 7.32
CA ASP A 339 -15.38 -16.81 7.93
C ASP A 339 -14.12 -16.88 7.07
N TRP A 340 -13.08 -16.19 7.52
CA TRP A 340 -11.81 -16.09 6.79
C TRP A 340 -11.06 -17.43 6.80
N LEU A 341 -11.22 -18.24 7.85
CA LEU A 341 -10.55 -19.54 7.93
C LEU A 341 -11.20 -20.54 6.97
N LYS A 342 -12.52 -20.48 6.80
CA LYS A 342 -13.22 -21.25 5.76
C LYS A 342 -12.86 -20.81 4.34
N MET A 343 -12.68 -19.50 4.13
CA MET A 343 -12.18 -18.99 2.84
C MET A 343 -10.77 -19.53 2.57
N LYS A 344 -9.91 -19.51 3.59
CA LYS A 344 -8.59 -20.12 3.55
C LYS A 344 -8.60 -21.59 3.18
N GLU A 345 -9.50 -22.41 3.73
CA GLU A 345 -9.60 -23.83 3.38
C GLU A 345 -9.84 -24.06 1.88
N ARG A 346 -10.60 -23.16 1.24
CA ARG A 346 -10.81 -23.19 -0.22
C ARG A 346 -9.54 -22.79 -0.96
N ASP A 347 -8.87 -21.72 -0.55
CA ASP A 347 -7.61 -21.28 -1.15
C ASP A 347 -6.54 -22.38 -1.03
N ASP A 348 -6.41 -23.00 0.15
CA ASP A 348 -5.52 -24.12 0.41
C ASP A 348 -5.87 -25.35 -0.44
N SER A 349 -7.15 -25.56 -0.79
CA SER A 349 -7.57 -26.64 -1.69
C SER A 349 -7.12 -26.40 -3.13
N ILE A 350 -7.20 -25.16 -3.61
CA ILE A 350 -6.66 -24.75 -4.91
C ILE A 350 -5.14 -24.91 -4.92
N ILE A 351 -4.46 -24.44 -3.86
CA ILE A 351 -2.99 -24.53 -3.71
C ILE A 351 -2.54 -26.00 -3.76
N ARG A 352 -3.13 -26.88 -2.94
CA ARG A 352 -2.79 -28.32 -2.91
C ARG A 352 -3.03 -29.02 -4.25
N LEU A 353 -4.03 -28.57 -5.00
CA LEU A 353 -4.30 -29.09 -6.34
C LEU A 353 -3.21 -28.61 -7.30
N ALA A 354 -2.93 -27.32 -7.34
CA ALA A 354 -1.93 -26.72 -8.22
C ALA A 354 -0.52 -27.25 -7.96
N ASP A 355 -0.17 -27.56 -6.72
CA ASP A 355 1.14 -28.14 -6.34
C ASP A 355 1.40 -29.50 -7.01
N LYS A 356 0.35 -30.24 -7.39
CA LYS A 356 0.45 -31.52 -8.12
C LYS A 356 0.66 -31.31 -9.62
N CYS A 357 0.43 -30.10 -10.12
CA CYS A 357 0.35 -29.82 -11.54
C CYS A 357 1.65 -29.22 -12.09
N GLN A 358 1.89 -29.47 -13.37
CA GLN A 358 2.95 -28.82 -14.15
C GLN A 358 2.48 -27.47 -14.72
N TYR A 359 1.22 -27.42 -15.14
CA TYR A 359 0.57 -26.23 -15.68
C TYR A 359 -0.94 -26.23 -15.40
N ILE A 360 -1.54 -25.06 -15.47
CA ILE A 360 -2.99 -24.83 -15.44
C ILE A 360 -3.46 -24.48 -16.84
N ILE A 361 -4.59 -25.05 -17.26
CA ILE A 361 -5.32 -24.71 -18.47
C ILE A 361 -6.50 -23.81 -18.11
N VAL A 362 -6.70 -22.74 -18.87
CA VAL A 362 -7.86 -21.85 -18.78
C VAL A 362 -8.48 -21.73 -20.16
N GLU A 363 -9.67 -22.27 -20.34
CA GLU A 363 -10.34 -22.34 -21.64
C GLU A 363 -11.76 -21.80 -21.55
N GLY A 364 -12.03 -20.72 -22.27
CA GLY A 364 -13.35 -20.10 -22.37
C GLY A 364 -14.05 -20.37 -23.69
N LYS A 365 -15.33 -20.00 -23.76
CA LYS A 365 -16.04 -19.91 -25.03
C LYS A 365 -15.53 -18.74 -25.88
N LYS A 366 -15.87 -18.73 -27.17
CA LYS A 366 -15.65 -17.55 -28.02
C LYS A 366 -16.42 -16.35 -27.48
N PHE A 367 -15.75 -15.21 -27.48
CA PHE A 367 -16.23 -13.92 -27.02
C PHE A 367 -16.04 -12.89 -28.15
N GLY A 368 -17.04 -12.81 -29.03
CA GLY A 368 -16.87 -12.20 -30.36
C GLY A 368 -15.81 -12.97 -31.17
N LYS A 369 -14.84 -12.26 -31.73
CA LYS A 369 -13.69 -12.87 -32.44
C LYS A 369 -12.55 -13.34 -31.54
N TYR A 370 -12.63 -13.07 -30.25
CA TYR A 370 -11.59 -13.42 -29.28
C TYR A 370 -12.00 -14.64 -28.46
N ARG A 371 -11.05 -15.25 -27.77
CA ARG A 371 -11.27 -16.33 -26.79
C ARG A 371 -10.19 -16.24 -25.72
N THR A 372 -10.56 -16.50 -24.47
CA THR A 372 -9.59 -16.81 -23.42
C THR A 372 -9.17 -18.26 -23.56
N SER A 373 -7.90 -18.49 -23.86
CA SER A 373 -7.25 -19.80 -24.01
C SER A 373 -5.83 -19.64 -23.52
N LEU A 374 -5.53 -20.16 -22.34
CA LEU A 374 -4.24 -20.02 -21.69
C LEU A 374 -3.69 -21.37 -21.24
N LYS A 375 -2.37 -21.49 -21.35
CA LYS A 375 -1.57 -22.48 -20.64
C LYS A 375 -0.60 -21.75 -19.70
N VAL A 376 -0.86 -21.87 -18.41
CA VAL A 376 -0.13 -21.19 -17.32
C VAL A 376 0.83 -22.18 -16.68
N TRP A 377 2.13 -22.03 -16.93
CA TRP A 377 3.13 -22.97 -16.43
C TRP A 377 3.56 -22.64 -15.01
N LEU A 378 3.60 -23.66 -14.15
CA LEU A 378 4.02 -23.55 -12.75
C LEU A 378 5.46 -24.03 -12.57
N GLU A 379 5.90 -24.95 -13.44
CA GLU A 379 7.26 -25.48 -13.48
C GLU A 379 7.90 -25.24 -14.85
N ASP A 380 9.17 -24.87 -14.84
CA ASP A 380 10.03 -24.83 -16.02
C ASP A 380 11.46 -25.22 -15.64
N LYS A 381 12.06 -26.15 -16.38
CA LYS A 381 13.43 -26.65 -16.17
C LYS A 381 13.75 -27.02 -14.71
N GLY A 382 12.84 -27.75 -14.05
CA GLY A 382 13.00 -28.18 -12.66
C GLY A 382 12.79 -27.09 -11.60
N LYS A 383 12.52 -25.84 -11.99
CA LYS A 383 12.19 -24.74 -11.07
C LYS A 383 10.67 -24.55 -11.05
N ARG A 384 10.08 -24.63 -9.85
CA ARG A 384 8.64 -24.46 -9.61
C ARG A 384 8.34 -23.15 -8.89
N TYR A 385 7.27 -22.47 -9.30
CA TYR A 385 6.59 -21.45 -8.52
C TYR A 385 5.31 -22.02 -7.93
N ARG A 386 5.06 -21.70 -6.67
CA ARG A 386 3.94 -22.28 -5.91
C ARG A 386 2.82 -21.27 -5.80
N PHE A 387 1.61 -21.79 -5.74
CA PHE A 387 0.47 -20.98 -5.37
C PHE A 387 0.57 -20.53 -3.90
N ARG A 388 -0.07 -19.39 -3.62
CA ARG A 388 -0.16 -18.71 -2.34
C ARG A 388 -1.61 -18.27 -2.13
N GLY A 389 -2.01 -18.08 -0.88
CA GLY A 389 -3.29 -17.45 -0.54
C GLY A 389 -3.13 -15.94 -0.38
N SER A 390 -4.25 -15.21 -0.44
CA SER A 390 -4.37 -13.82 0.05
C SER A 390 -5.46 -13.68 1.14
N ASP A 391 -5.62 -14.72 1.95
CA ASP A 391 -6.65 -14.84 2.98
C ASP A 391 -6.21 -14.24 4.33
N VAL A 392 -5.28 -14.89 5.01
CA VAL A 392 -4.89 -14.63 6.40
C VAL A 392 -3.38 -14.72 6.59
N GLU A 393 -2.61 -14.29 5.59
CA GLU A 393 -1.13 -14.35 5.59
C GLU A 393 -0.54 -13.52 6.73
N THR A 394 -1.24 -12.45 7.14
CA THR A 394 -0.84 -11.56 8.24
C THR A 394 -1.12 -12.12 9.63
N ARG A 395 -1.43 -13.41 9.78
CA ARG A 395 -1.48 -14.07 11.09
C ARG A 395 -0.10 -14.20 11.74
N ASN A 396 0.97 -14.30 10.94
CA ASN A 396 2.33 -14.50 11.42
C ASN A 396 3.21 -13.31 11.06
N LEU A 397 4.16 -12.92 11.93
CA LEU A 397 5.15 -11.90 11.58
C LEU A 397 6.12 -12.38 10.50
N ILE A 398 6.50 -13.66 10.53
CA ILE A 398 7.39 -14.28 9.56
C ILE A 398 6.58 -15.22 8.67
N SER A 399 6.76 -15.11 7.36
CA SER A 399 6.07 -15.95 6.38
C SER A 399 6.41 -17.43 6.59
N PRO A 400 5.41 -18.32 6.70
CA PRO A 400 5.65 -19.76 6.80
C PRO A 400 5.99 -20.40 5.45
N HIS A 401 5.90 -19.68 4.33
CA HIS A 401 6.04 -20.23 2.98
C HIS A 401 7.46 -20.69 2.61
N TYR A 402 8.48 -20.38 3.42
CA TYR A 402 9.87 -20.77 3.19
C TYR A 402 10.32 -21.83 4.21
N PRO A 403 10.23 -23.14 3.86
CA PRO A 403 10.57 -24.22 4.78
C PRO A 403 12.07 -24.25 5.15
N ASN A 404 12.93 -23.76 4.24
CA ASN A 404 14.36 -23.58 4.51
C ASN A 404 14.59 -22.15 4.99
N LYS A 405 14.84 -21.98 6.30
CA LYS A 405 14.99 -20.70 7.03
C LYS A 405 16.05 -19.70 6.51
N LYS A 406 16.63 -19.92 5.32
CA LYS A 406 17.60 -19.02 4.67
C LYS A 406 16.98 -17.68 4.31
N ILE A 407 15.69 -17.64 3.97
CA ILE A 407 14.94 -16.40 3.74
C ILE A 407 14.02 -16.17 4.93
N VAL A 408 14.21 -15.03 5.61
CA VAL A 408 13.31 -14.57 6.68
C VAL A 408 12.56 -13.36 6.16
N ALA A 409 11.32 -13.59 5.72
CA ALA A 409 10.44 -12.60 5.12
C ALA A 409 9.23 -12.31 6.00
N GLY A 410 8.68 -11.10 5.91
CA GLY A 410 7.46 -10.72 6.61
C GLY A 410 6.21 -11.10 5.83
N THR A 411 5.07 -10.64 6.31
CA THR A 411 3.76 -10.99 5.73
C THR A 411 2.93 -9.76 5.39
N MET A 412 2.12 -9.90 4.35
CA MET A 412 1.13 -8.90 3.94
C MET A 412 -0.18 -9.56 3.55
N ALA A 413 -1.29 -8.84 3.67
CA ALA A 413 -2.61 -9.31 3.24
C ALA A 413 -3.47 -8.17 2.68
N ASN A 414 -4.39 -8.51 1.78
CA ASN A 414 -5.44 -7.62 1.31
C ASN A 414 -6.69 -7.77 2.19
N ILE A 415 -7.42 -6.67 2.39
CA ILE A 415 -8.72 -6.67 3.07
C ILE A 415 -9.73 -5.96 2.15
N PRO A 416 -10.74 -6.65 1.59
CA PRO A 416 -10.98 -8.10 1.69
C PRO A 416 -9.87 -8.92 1.02
N GLY A 417 -9.72 -10.15 1.48
CA GLY A 417 -8.90 -11.17 0.83
C GLY A 417 -9.76 -12.16 0.05
N GLY A 418 -9.14 -13.27 -0.37
CA GLY A 418 -9.84 -14.39 -1.01
C GLY A 418 -9.40 -14.61 -2.45
N GLU A 419 -8.17 -15.07 -2.61
CA GLU A 419 -7.70 -15.66 -3.84
C GLU A 419 -6.58 -16.67 -3.57
N ALA A 420 -6.43 -17.61 -4.51
CA ALA A 420 -5.24 -18.44 -4.63
C ALA A 420 -4.49 -18.00 -5.90
N PHE A 421 -3.24 -17.58 -5.75
CA PHE A 421 -2.46 -16.98 -6.84
C PHE A 421 -1.04 -17.50 -6.92
N THR A 422 -0.41 -17.32 -8.08
CA THR A 422 1.01 -17.62 -8.30
C THR A 422 1.60 -16.60 -9.25
N THR A 423 2.91 -16.37 -9.15
CA THR A 423 3.65 -15.88 -10.31
C THR A 423 3.85 -17.04 -11.27
N PRO A 424 3.42 -16.93 -12.55
CA PRO A 424 3.64 -18.00 -13.50
C PRO A 424 5.10 -18.06 -13.95
N LYS A 425 5.59 -19.26 -14.28
CA LYS A 425 6.88 -19.40 -14.96
C LYS A 425 6.83 -18.75 -16.34
N TYR A 426 5.78 -19.07 -17.07
CA TYR A 426 5.39 -18.40 -18.29
C TYR A 426 3.93 -18.72 -18.63
N VAL A 427 3.35 -17.93 -19.53
CA VAL A 427 1.97 -18.08 -19.99
C VAL A 427 1.96 -18.09 -21.52
N LYS A 428 1.24 -19.04 -22.12
CA LYS A 428 1.02 -19.08 -23.57
C LYS A 428 -0.46 -18.93 -23.85
N GLY A 429 -0.81 -18.14 -24.87
CA GLY A 429 -2.17 -18.01 -25.37
C GLY A 429 -2.73 -16.60 -25.16
N GLN A 430 -4.05 -16.45 -25.15
CA GLN A 430 -4.74 -15.16 -25.12
C GLN A 430 -5.72 -15.11 -23.95
N PHE A 431 -5.88 -13.92 -23.34
CA PHE A 431 -6.96 -13.67 -22.38
C PHE A 431 -7.67 -12.35 -22.64
N ILE A 432 -8.89 -12.26 -22.10
CA ILE A 432 -9.80 -11.14 -22.27
C ILE A 432 -10.17 -10.61 -20.88
N GLY A 433 -9.68 -9.42 -20.54
CA GLY A 433 -10.15 -8.65 -19.39
C GLY A 433 -11.47 -7.95 -19.72
N ASP A 434 -12.51 -8.19 -18.91
CA ASP A 434 -13.86 -7.71 -19.19
C ASP A 434 -14.63 -7.26 -17.93
N VAL A 435 -13.91 -7.04 -16.82
CA VAL A 435 -14.46 -6.55 -15.54
C VAL A 435 -13.83 -5.23 -15.11
N VAL A 436 -12.56 -5.25 -14.70
CA VAL A 436 -11.85 -4.06 -14.20
C VAL A 436 -10.35 -4.19 -14.44
N ILE A 437 -9.66 -3.06 -14.60
CA ILE A 437 -8.19 -2.97 -14.64
C ILE A 437 -7.66 -1.91 -13.67
N SER A 438 -6.54 -2.21 -13.03
CA SER A 438 -5.85 -1.35 -12.06
C SER A 438 -4.71 -0.53 -12.67
N LEU A 439 -4.93 0.78 -12.85
CA LEU A 439 -3.90 1.67 -13.39
C LEU A 439 -3.46 2.69 -12.33
N ASP A 440 -3.84 3.96 -12.49
CA ASP A 440 -3.82 5.00 -11.45
C ASP A 440 -5.07 4.91 -10.54
N GLN A 441 -6.14 4.35 -11.08
CA GLN A 441 -7.39 4.00 -10.39
C GLN A 441 -7.99 2.74 -11.00
N SER A 442 -9.17 2.35 -10.53
CA SER A 442 -9.95 1.23 -11.05
C SER A 442 -10.74 1.67 -12.27
N TYR A 443 -10.47 1.09 -13.44
CA TYR A 443 -11.26 1.35 -14.66
C TYR A 443 -12.12 0.16 -14.99
N LYS A 444 -13.43 0.40 -15.14
CA LYS A 444 -14.36 -0.64 -15.60
C LYS A 444 -14.04 -1.01 -17.04
N LEU A 445 -13.98 -2.31 -17.29
CA LEU A 445 -14.00 -2.90 -18.61
C LEU A 445 -15.41 -3.37 -18.90
N ASN A 446 -15.74 -3.55 -20.18
CA ASN A 446 -17.01 -4.13 -20.56
C ASN A 446 -16.81 -5.17 -21.67
N ALA A 447 -17.78 -6.08 -21.78
CA ALA A 447 -17.76 -7.17 -22.75
C ALA A 447 -17.64 -6.71 -24.21
N LYS A 448 -18.15 -5.52 -24.56
CA LYS A 448 -18.17 -4.99 -25.93
C LYS A 448 -16.87 -4.28 -26.30
N ASP A 449 -16.16 -3.76 -25.31
CA ASP A 449 -14.86 -3.13 -25.45
C ASP A 449 -13.88 -3.66 -24.40
N PRO A 450 -13.41 -4.91 -24.56
CA PRO A 450 -12.54 -5.57 -23.59
C PRO A 450 -11.07 -5.16 -23.78
N PHE A 451 -10.27 -5.49 -22.78
CA PHE A 451 -8.81 -5.43 -22.86
C PHE A 451 -8.27 -6.82 -23.23
N VAL A 452 -7.70 -6.97 -24.42
CA VAL A 452 -7.27 -8.27 -24.96
C VAL A 452 -5.75 -8.34 -25.00
N ILE A 453 -5.21 -9.41 -24.42
CA ILE A 453 -3.77 -9.63 -24.29
C ILE A 453 -3.39 -10.97 -24.91
N ASN A 454 -2.31 -10.98 -25.69
CA ASN A 454 -1.63 -12.18 -26.12
C ASN A 454 -0.36 -12.40 -25.28
N CYS A 455 -0.21 -13.58 -24.72
CA CYS A 455 0.91 -14.02 -23.89
C CYS A 455 1.82 -14.96 -24.69
N TYR A 456 3.12 -14.69 -24.65
CA TYR A 456 4.14 -15.49 -25.33
C TYR A 456 5.36 -15.65 -24.41
N GLY A 457 5.43 -16.80 -23.77
CA GLY A 457 6.42 -17.02 -22.72
C GLY A 457 6.05 -16.20 -21.49
N ASN A 458 7.01 -15.56 -20.83
CA ASN A 458 6.70 -14.70 -19.69
C ASN A 458 6.21 -13.32 -20.10
N ARG A 459 6.17 -12.98 -21.39
CA ARG A 459 5.87 -11.64 -21.91
C ARG A 459 4.44 -11.52 -22.44
N TYR A 460 4.03 -10.28 -22.70
CA TYR A 460 2.71 -9.98 -23.26
C TYR A 460 2.74 -8.90 -24.35
N LYS A 461 1.70 -8.91 -25.19
CA LYS A 461 1.37 -7.87 -26.16
C LYS A 461 -0.12 -7.52 -26.05
N VAL A 462 -0.42 -6.23 -25.98
CA VAL A 462 -1.79 -5.71 -26.04
C VAL A 462 -2.28 -5.82 -27.48
N ILE A 463 -3.40 -6.53 -27.68
CA ILE A 463 -4.03 -6.73 -28.98
C ILE A 463 -5.20 -5.76 -29.16
N ARG A 464 -5.92 -5.47 -28.08
CA ARG A 464 -7.03 -4.51 -28.05
C ARG A 464 -7.10 -3.85 -26.69
N GLU A 465 -7.37 -2.56 -26.68
CA GLU A 465 -7.56 -1.76 -25.47
C GLU A 465 -8.61 -0.67 -25.71
N PRO A 466 -9.50 -0.39 -24.75
CA PRO A 466 -10.31 0.82 -24.78
C PRO A 466 -9.43 2.06 -24.79
N LYS A 467 -9.77 3.09 -25.58
CA LYS A 467 -8.91 4.25 -25.85
C LYS A 467 -8.34 4.90 -24.58
N ILE A 468 -9.21 5.22 -23.61
CA ILE A 468 -8.81 5.87 -22.34
C ILE A 468 -7.90 4.96 -21.52
N ILE A 469 -8.24 3.66 -21.44
CA ILE A 469 -7.48 2.68 -20.68
C ILE A 469 -6.10 2.48 -21.29
N GLY A 470 -6.00 2.40 -22.62
CA GLY A 470 -4.73 2.29 -23.32
C GLY A 470 -3.80 3.49 -23.10
N MET A 471 -4.36 4.70 -23.10
CA MET A 471 -3.60 5.90 -22.75
C MET A 471 -3.06 5.84 -21.31
N LYS A 472 -3.92 5.49 -20.34
CA LYS A 472 -3.55 5.39 -18.93
C LYS A 472 -2.54 4.27 -18.65
N PHE A 473 -2.65 3.15 -19.36
CA PHE A 473 -1.70 2.04 -19.25
C PHE A 473 -0.32 2.45 -19.76
N LYS A 474 -0.24 3.15 -20.90
CA LYS A 474 1.02 3.71 -21.42
C LYS A 474 1.63 4.73 -20.47
N GLU A 475 0.81 5.60 -19.87
CA GLU A 475 1.25 6.57 -18.86
C GLU A 475 1.87 5.87 -17.64
N LYS A 476 1.18 4.89 -17.05
CA LYS A 476 1.67 4.09 -15.91
C LYS A 476 3.01 3.42 -16.24
N LYS A 477 3.13 2.80 -17.40
CA LYS A 477 4.40 2.19 -17.85
C LYS A 477 5.50 3.23 -18.04
N LYS A 478 5.22 4.39 -18.62
CA LYS A 478 6.21 5.47 -18.76
C LYS A 478 6.74 5.94 -17.41
N GLN A 479 5.86 6.14 -16.42
CA GLN A 479 6.24 6.52 -15.06
C GLN A 479 7.08 5.43 -14.39
N ALA A 480 6.67 4.17 -14.50
CA ALA A 480 7.38 3.02 -13.95
C ALA A 480 8.79 2.86 -14.55
N TRP A 481 8.93 3.02 -15.87
CA TRP A 481 10.23 2.98 -16.54
C TRP A 481 11.14 4.14 -16.11
N LYS A 482 10.58 5.36 -15.98
CA LYS A 482 11.34 6.52 -15.49
C LYS A 482 11.90 6.28 -14.08
N ARG A 483 11.17 5.57 -13.21
CA ARG A 483 11.68 5.18 -11.88
C ARG A 483 12.90 4.26 -11.97
N ILE A 484 12.87 3.26 -12.86
CA ILE A 484 14.02 2.36 -13.09
C ILE A 484 15.24 3.17 -13.56
N LEU A 485 15.06 4.11 -14.50
CA LEU A 485 16.14 4.97 -14.99
C LEU A 485 16.69 5.90 -13.89
N ASN A 486 15.83 6.41 -13.01
CA ASN A 486 16.27 7.22 -11.87
C ASN A 486 17.11 6.40 -10.89
N GLN A 487 16.67 5.17 -10.57
CA GLN A 487 17.40 4.25 -9.70
C GLN A 487 18.80 3.94 -10.26
N GLU A 488 18.88 3.67 -11.57
CA GLU A 488 20.13 3.44 -12.28
C GLU A 488 21.07 4.65 -12.20
N LYS A 489 20.56 5.82 -12.59
CA LYS A 489 21.31 7.09 -12.58
C LYS A 489 21.89 7.39 -11.20
N ASN A 490 21.09 7.21 -10.15
CA ASN A 490 21.46 7.57 -8.80
C ASN A 490 22.23 6.46 -8.05
N LYS A 491 22.28 5.24 -8.61
CA LYS A 491 22.83 4.04 -7.96
C LYS A 491 22.17 3.78 -6.59
N ALA A 492 20.87 4.05 -6.50
CA ALA A 492 20.08 3.96 -5.26
C ALA A 492 19.68 2.53 -4.90
N VAL A 493 19.86 1.59 -5.83
CA VAL A 493 19.80 0.14 -5.60
C VAL A 493 20.93 -0.54 -6.39
N PRO A 494 21.34 -1.78 -6.06
CA PRO A 494 22.33 -2.53 -6.84
C PRO A 494 21.94 -2.64 -8.31
N MET A 495 22.94 -2.56 -9.21
CA MET A 495 22.73 -2.65 -10.66
C MET A 495 22.08 -3.97 -11.08
N SER A 496 22.35 -5.07 -10.37
CA SER A 496 21.70 -6.35 -10.61
C SER A 496 20.18 -6.28 -10.42
N ILE A 497 19.69 -5.50 -9.46
CA ILE A 497 18.25 -5.26 -9.26
C ILE A 497 17.70 -4.38 -10.39
N VAL A 498 18.42 -3.34 -10.81
CA VAL A 498 18.00 -2.50 -11.95
C VAL A 498 17.85 -3.33 -13.22
N ASN A 499 18.84 -4.16 -13.55
CA ASN A 499 18.81 -5.03 -14.74
C ASN A 499 17.64 -6.03 -14.66
N LEU A 500 17.45 -6.66 -13.50
CA LEU A 500 16.31 -7.54 -13.25
C LEU A 500 14.97 -6.84 -13.52
N GLN A 501 14.80 -5.61 -13.04
CA GLN A 501 13.57 -4.84 -13.26
C GLN A 501 13.35 -4.48 -14.73
N LYS A 502 14.42 -4.16 -15.47
CA LYS A 502 14.36 -3.89 -16.92
C LYS A 502 13.97 -5.14 -17.70
N GLU A 503 14.61 -6.27 -17.40
CA GLU A 503 14.35 -7.57 -18.05
C GLU A 503 12.91 -8.04 -17.85
N ASN A 504 12.37 -7.83 -16.63
CA ASN A 504 11.03 -8.25 -16.26
C ASN A 504 9.93 -7.23 -16.60
N PHE A 505 10.26 -6.07 -17.17
CA PHE A 505 9.33 -4.96 -17.30
C PHE A 505 8.06 -5.30 -18.09
N ASN A 506 8.12 -6.21 -19.05
CA ASN A 506 6.95 -6.62 -19.85
C ASN A 506 6.47 -8.03 -19.51
N ASN A 507 6.68 -8.49 -18.27
CA ASN A 507 6.28 -9.83 -17.87
C ASN A 507 4.81 -9.92 -17.42
N ILE A 508 4.29 -11.14 -17.37
CA ILE A 508 3.14 -11.51 -16.56
C ILE A 508 3.62 -11.73 -15.12
N GLY A 509 3.05 -10.97 -14.18
CA GLY A 509 3.42 -11.00 -12.77
C GLY A 509 2.64 -12.02 -11.96
N GLU A 510 1.37 -12.26 -12.33
CA GLU A 510 0.46 -13.06 -11.52
C GLU A 510 -0.61 -13.74 -12.37
N PHE A 511 -1.02 -14.93 -11.92
CA PHE A 511 -2.26 -15.60 -12.27
C PHE A 511 -2.95 -16.01 -10.97
N ALA A 512 -4.24 -15.68 -10.85
CA ALA A 512 -4.99 -15.87 -9.63
C ALA A 512 -6.42 -16.36 -9.85
N ILE A 513 -6.92 -17.16 -8.91
CA ILE A 513 -8.27 -17.69 -8.86
C ILE A 513 -8.96 -17.14 -7.61
N ASN A 514 -10.05 -16.42 -7.81
CA ASN A 514 -10.67 -15.59 -6.78
C ASN A 514 -11.73 -16.38 -6.01
N THR A 515 -11.80 -16.24 -4.68
CA THR A 515 -12.56 -17.17 -3.81
C THR A 515 -13.50 -16.51 -2.81
N ASN A 516 -13.48 -15.18 -2.65
CA ASN A 516 -14.32 -14.51 -1.66
C ASN A 516 -15.81 -14.62 -2.02
N PRO A 517 -16.62 -15.32 -1.21
CA PRO A 517 -18.00 -15.64 -1.55
C PRO A 517 -18.97 -14.47 -1.36
N LYS A 518 -18.52 -13.35 -0.79
CA LYS A 518 -19.33 -12.16 -0.52
C LYS A 518 -18.88 -10.92 -1.29
N ALA A 519 -17.72 -10.99 -1.96
CA ALA A 519 -17.31 -9.99 -2.93
C ALA A 519 -18.23 -10.03 -4.15
N GLU A 520 -18.58 -8.84 -4.65
CA GLU A 520 -19.48 -8.67 -5.79
C GLU A 520 -18.98 -7.50 -6.65
N LEU A 521 -19.45 -7.47 -7.91
CA LEU A 521 -19.04 -6.47 -8.87
C LEU A 521 -19.34 -5.06 -8.36
N CYS A 522 -18.32 -4.23 -8.25
CA CYS A 522 -18.40 -2.86 -7.76
C CYS A 522 -17.35 -1.96 -8.44
N ASN A 523 -17.16 -0.74 -7.94
CA ASN A 523 -16.21 0.23 -8.49
C ASN A 523 -14.76 0.01 -7.99
N TYR A 524 -14.56 -0.94 -7.07
CA TYR A 524 -13.36 -1.08 -6.25
C TYR A 524 -12.59 -2.31 -6.71
N LEU A 525 -11.32 -2.13 -7.11
CA LEU A 525 -10.51 -3.23 -7.61
C LEU A 525 -10.30 -4.26 -6.50
N ILE A 526 -9.97 -3.80 -5.28
CA ILE A 526 -9.61 -4.70 -4.18
C ILE A 526 -10.73 -5.68 -3.82
N VAL A 527 -11.97 -5.34 -4.21
CA VAL A 527 -13.14 -6.22 -4.06
C VAL A 527 -13.33 -7.07 -5.30
N ASN A 528 -13.26 -6.46 -6.49
CA ASN A 528 -13.52 -7.14 -7.76
C ASN A 528 -12.52 -8.28 -8.03
N GLU A 529 -11.25 -8.09 -7.67
CA GLU A 529 -10.21 -9.11 -7.83
C GLU A 529 -10.35 -10.27 -6.82
N LYS A 530 -11.30 -10.21 -5.88
CA LYS A 530 -11.58 -11.29 -4.91
C LYS A 530 -12.88 -12.03 -5.17
N ILE A 531 -13.71 -11.59 -6.14
CA ILE A 531 -15.03 -12.16 -6.40
C ILE A 531 -14.94 -13.66 -6.72
N ALA A 532 -15.58 -14.50 -5.91
CA ALA A 532 -15.63 -15.94 -6.12
C ALA A 532 -16.07 -16.31 -7.55
N ASN A 533 -15.38 -17.30 -8.12
CA ASN A 533 -15.52 -17.78 -9.49
C ASN A 533 -14.94 -16.85 -10.56
N MET A 534 -14.35 -15.70 -10.23
CA MET A 534 -13.57 -14.92 -11.20
C MET A 534 -12.09 -15.33 -11.16
N ILE A 535 -11.32 -14.84 -12.13
CA ILE A 535 -9.87 -14.89 -12.10
C ILE A 535 -9.32 -13.50 -12.37
N HIS A 536 -8.05 -13.28 -12.06
CA HIS A 536 -7.34 -12.12 -12.56
C HIS A 536 -5.90 -12.47 -12.94
N ILE A 537 -5.33 -11.62 -13.79
CA ILE A 537 -3.96 -11.74 -14.28
C ILE A 537 -3.30 -10.38 -14.15
N ALA A 538 -2.12 -10.35 -13.53
CA ALA A 538 -1.36 -9.12 -13.37
C ALA A 538 -0.24 -9.00 -14.42
N LEU A 539 -0.06 -7.79 -14.93
CA LEU A 539 1.07 -7.41 -15.78
C LEU A 539 2.15 -6.69 -14.94
N GLY A 540 3.41 -6.96 -15.22
CA GLY A 540 4.56 -6.36 -14.55
C GLY A 540 5.18 -7.27 -13.49
N SER A 541 5.31 -6.76 -12.27
CA SER A 541 6.04 -7.41 -11.18
C SER A 541 5.32 -8.65 -10.69
N GLY A 542 6.05 -9.74 -10.47
CA GLY A 542 5.57 -10.92 -9.76
C GLY A 542 5.90 -10.91 -8.27
N PHE A 543 5.45 -11.97 -7.59
CA PHE A 543 5.66 -12.27 -6.17
C PHE A 543 6.85 -13.21 -5.92
N GLU A 544 7.66 -13.45 -6.95
CA GLU A 544 8.96 -14.10 -6.84
C GLU A 544 10.04 -13.02 -6.95
N ALA A 545 11.08 -13.10 -6.12
CA ALA A 545 12.13 -12.08 -6.03
C ALA A 545 12.77 -11.76 -7.40
N GLU A 546 13.00 -12.78 -8.22
CA GLU A 546 13.55 -12.68 -9.58
C GLU A 546 12.53 -12.21 -10.64
N ARG A 547 11.30 -11.88 -10.23
CA ARG A 547 10.23 -11.36 -11.09
C ARG A 547 9.87 -9.92 -10.77
N SER A 548 10.70 -9.24 -9.97
CA SER A 548 10.49 -7.85 -9.56
C SER A 548 10.61 -6.86 -10.72
N THR A 549 9.69 -5.90 -10.78
CA THR A 549 9.78 -4.65 -11.57
C THR A 549 8.96 -3.54 -10.89
N THR A 550 8.83 -2.35 -11.50
CA THR A 550 8.31 -1.15 -10.84
C THR A 550 6.81 -0.88 -11.00
N TYR A 551 6.07 -1.76 -11.69
CA TYR A 551 4.61 -1.70 -11.75
C TYR A 551 3.98 -3.09 -11.63
N HIS A 552 2.72 -3.11 -11.19
CA HIS A 552 1.84 -4.25 -11.12
C HIS A 552 0.44 -3.75 -11.49
N THR A 553 -0.24 -4.46 -12.38
CA THR A 553 -1.54 -4.06 -12.96
C THR A 553 -2.42 -5.28 -13.12
N ASP A 554 -3.41 -5.38 -12.24
CA ASP A 554 -4.42 -6.43 -12.24
C ASP A 554 -5.49 -6.20 -13.29
N ILE A 555 -5.86 -7.28 -13.97
CA ILE A 555 -6.92 -7.33 -14.96
C ILE A 555 -7.88 -8.46 -14.57
N VAL A 556 -9.10 -8.11 -14.17
CA VAL A 556 -10.11 -9.07 -13.71
C VAL A 556 -10.93 -9.59 -14.89
N ILE A 557 -11.22 -10.89 -14.84
CA ILE A 557 -11.87 -11.69 -15.89
C ILE A 557 -13.11 -12.38 -15.30
N ASP A 558 -14.26 -12.17 -15.92
CA ASP A 558 -15.53 -12.79 -15.52
C ASP A 558 -15.59 -14.24 -16.02
N ALA A 559 -15.15 -15.19 -15.19
CA ALA A 559 -15.13 -16.59 -15.58
C ALA A 559 -16.51 -17.19 -15.89
N PRO A 560 -17.59 -16.89 -15.12
CA PRO A 560 -18.96 -17.30 -15.46
C PRO A 560 -19.39 -16.80 -16.84
N ARG A 561 -19.19 -15.52 -17.15
CA ARG A 561 -19.59 -14.92 -18.43
C ARG A 561 -18.85 -15.55 -19.60
N GLN A 562 -17.54 -15.78 -19.45
CA GLN A 562 -16.70 -16.41 -20.46
C GLN A 562 -16.78 -17.96 -20.43
N GLN A 563 -17.56 -18.54 -19.51
CA GLN A 563 -17.71 -19.98 -19.30
C GLN A 563 -16.36 -20.70 -19.20
N LEU A 564 -15.44 -20.18 -18.38
CA LEU A 564 -14.08 -20.73 -18.30
C LEU A 564 -14.06 -22.11 -17.63
N ASP A 565 -13.48 -23.07 -18.31
CA ASP A 565 -12.97 -24.30 -17.73
C ASP A 565 -11.55 -24.04 -17.21
N ILE A 566 -11.30 -24.37 -15.94
CA ILE A 566 -10.00 -24.19 -15.30
C ILE A 566 -9.61 -25.49 -14.64
N TYR A 567 -8.49 -26.07 -15.05
CA TYR A 567 -7.96 -27.30 -14.47
C TYR A 567 -6.45 -27.37 -14.57
N GLY A 568 -5.84 -27.98 -13.56
CA GLY A 568 -4.42 -28.31 -13.58
C GLY A 568 -4.16 -29.64 -14.30
N VAL A 569 -2.96 -29.79 -14.85
CA VAL A 569 -2.49 -31.04 -15.47
C VAL A 569 -1.16 -31.42 -14.85
N ASP A 570 -1.03 -32.65 -14.35
CA ASP A 570 0.23 -33.19 -13.82
C ASP A 570 1.14 -33.79 -14.90
N ASN A 571 2.30 -34.31 -14.48
CA ASN A 571 3.29 -34.91 -15.37
C ASN A 571 2.79 -36.17 -16.09
N ASN A 572 1.73 -36.81 -15.58
CA ASN A 572 1.12 -38.00 -16.18
C ASN A 572 -0.09 -37.63 -17.07
N GLY A 573 -0.35 -36.34 -17.29
CA GLY A 573 -1.49 -35.87 -18.07
C GLY A 573 -2.84 -35.92 -17.34
N LYS A 574 -2.86 -36.27 -16.05
CA LYS A 574 -4.11 -36.31 -15.26
C LYS A 574 -4.59 -34.89 -15.00
N LYS A 575 -5.91 -34.69 -15.21
CA LYS A 575 -6.59 -33.40 -15.03
C LYS A 575 -7.14 -33.26 -13.62
N TYR A 576 -6.93 -32.10 -13.01
CA TYR A 576 -7.46 -31.73 -11.71
C TYR A 576 -8.33 -30.49 -11.87
N TRP A 577 -9.64 -30.66 -11.82
CA TRP A 577 -10.60 -29.61 -12.10
C TRP A 577 -10.70 -28.61 -10.95
N ILE A 578 -10.73 -27.32 -11.28
CA ILE A 578 -10.98 -26.20 -10.35
C ILE A 578 -12.31 -25.55 -10.71
N HIS A 579 -12.47 -25.11 -11.97
CA HIS A 579 -13.74 -24.61 -12.52
C HIS A 579 -14.23 -25.46 -13.68
N LYS A 580 -15.56 -25.61 -13.78
CA LYS A 580 -16.25 -26.02 -15.01
C LYS A 580 -17.28 -24.97 -15.40
N LYS A 581 -17.23 -24.51 -16.65
CA LYS A 581 -18.12 -23.47 -17.21
C LYS A 581 -18.24 -22.25 -16.30
N GLY A 582 -17.12 -21.82 -15.73
CA GLY A 582 -17.02 -20.64 -14.87
C GLY A 582 -17.53 -20.82 -13.44
N LYS A 583 -17.67 -22.05 -12.93
CA LYS A 583 -18.07 -22.33 -11.54
C LYS A 583 -17.10 -23.28 -10.86
N PHE A 584 -16.80 -23.05 -9.58
CA PHE A 584 -16.06 -24.00 -8.75
C PHE A 584 -16.68 -25.40 -8.76
N VAL A 585 -15.82 -26.41 -8.81
CA VAL A 585 -16.18 -27.84 -8.66
C VAL A 585 -15.36 -28.55 -7.58
N ILE A 586 -14.67 -27.77 -6.75
CA ILE A 586 -13.82 -28.21 -5.63
C ILE A 586 -14.41 -27.84 -4.28
#